data_AF-A0A8T6QT29-F1
#
_entry.id   AF-A0A8T6QT29-F1
#
_cell.length_a   1.000
_cell.length_b   1.000
_cell.length_c   1.000
_cell.angle_alpha   90.00
_cell.angle_beta   90.00
_cell.angle_gamma   90.00
#
_symmetry.space_group_name_H-M   'P 1'
#
loop_
_entity.id
_entity.type
_entity.pdbx_description
1 polymer ?
#
loop_
_entity_poly.entity_id
_entity_poly.type
_entity_poly.pdbx_seq_one_letter_code
_entity_poly.pdbx_strand_id
1 'polypeptide(L)'
;MIYQPNNSISIGGNAIGNNISAGGNIQGSPKSVVGGGSSEFNERQQLKSDLQEVQNILFTLRTEKPDISQSQEVAKLTRETSKPLQERLINAFVAGGKTAIEEFLDIPYVNVVVAAIEGWNS
;
A
#
# COMPACT_ATOMS: atom_id res chain seq x y z
N MET A 1 34.12 32.01 15.88
CA MET A 1 33.10 30.96 16.11
C MET A 1 31.75 31.62 15.90
N ILE A 2 31.06 31.33 14.80
CA ILE A 2 29.80 31.99 14.42
C ILE A 2 28.68 31.01 14.77
N TYR A 3 27.87 31.33 15.78
CA TYR A 3 26.62 30.65 16.08
C TYR A 3 25.50 31.55 15.56
N GLN A 4 24.71 31.06 14.61
CA GLN A 4 23.44 31.67 14.20
C GLN A 4 22.31 30.72 14.61
N PRO A 5 21.29 31.17 15.38
CA PRO A 5 20.13 30.36 15.68
C PRO A 5 19.16 30.40 14.48
N ASN A 6 18.96 29.25 13.82
CA ASN A 6 17.86 29.06 12.90
C ASN A 6 16.60 28.71 13.71
N ASN A 7 15.69 29.67 13.87
CA ASN A 7 14.31 29.34 14.20
C ASN A 7 13.33 30.30 13.52
N SER A 8 12.73 29.83 12.43
CA SER A 8 11.48 30.34 11.88
C SER A 8 10.83 29.19 11.10
N ILE A 9 9.95 28.44 11.76
CA ILE A 9 9.04 27.51 11.10
C ILE A 9 7.92 28.36 10.49
N SER A 10 7.94 28.52 9.15
CA SER A 10 6.76 28.93 8.38
C SER A 10 6.16 27.69 7.73
N ILE A 11 5.07 27.18 8.32
CA ILE A 11 4.15 26.25 7.64
C ILE A 11 3.20 27.13 6.83
N GLY A 12 3.58 27.38 5.57
CA GLY A 12 2.67 27.90 4.54
C GLY A 12 2.32 26.75 3.60
N GLY A 13 1.05 26.37 3.53
CA GLY A 13 0.57 25.31 2.65
C GLY A 13 0.82 25.63 1.17
N ASN A 14 1.00 24.59 0.36
CA ASN A 14 0.96 24.71 -1.09
C ASN A 14 0.01 23.66 -1.68
N ALA A 15 -1.23 24.08 -1.90
CA ALA A 15 -2.12 23.41 -2.83
C ALA A 15 -1.64 23.75 -4.25
N ILE A 16 -1.02 22.79 -4.95
CA ILE A 16 -0.91 22.84 -6.40
C ILE A 16 -1.84 21.78 -6.99
N GLY A 17 -3.11 22.14 -7.09
CA GLY A 17 -3.93 21.66 -8.20
C GLY A 17 -3.46 22.39 -9.44
N ASN A 18 -2.80 21.69 -10.37
CA ASN A 18 -2.53 22.22 -11.70
C ASN A 18 -3.40 21.50 -12.73
N ASN A 19 -4.54 22.15 -12.97
CA ASN A 19 -5.20 22.34 -14.26
C ASN A 19 -4.41 21.78 -15.47
N ILE A 20 -4.82 20.63 -15.99
CA ILE A 20 -4.50 20.25 -17.37
C ILE A 20 -5.78 20.46 -18.16
N SER A 21 -5.90 21.66 -18.73
CA SER A 21 -6.88 22.00 -19.74
C SER A 21 -6.90 20.93 -20.83
N ALA A 22 -8.11 20.45 -21.11
CA ALA A 22 -8.42 19.70 -22.32
C ALA A 22 -8.08 20.53 -23.57
N GLY A 23 -7.40 19.90 -24.52
CA GLY A 23 -7.38 20.30 -25.94
C GLY A 23 -6.23 21.20 -26.36
N GLY A 24 -5.22 20.63 -27.05
CA GLY A 24 -4.27 21.41 -27.84
C GLY A 24 -3.01 20.63 -28.23
N ASN A 25 -2.84 20.42 -29.54
CA ASN A 25 -1.72 19.72 -30.20
C ASN A 25 -0.31 20.09 -29.69
N ILE A 26 0.53 19.08 -29.46
CA ILE A 26 2.00 19.24 -29.47
C ILE A 26 2.59 18.22 -30.46
N GLN A 27 2.80 18.70 -31.69
CA GLN A 27 3.66 18.13 -32.71
C GLN A 27 5.10 18.57 -32.40
N GLY A 28 6.03 17.61 -32.25
CA GLY A 28 7.48 17.88 -32.17
C GLY A 28 8.17 17.20 -31.00
N SER A 29 8.98 16.19 -31.29
CA SER A 29 9.88 15.44 -30.40
C SER A 29 10.77 16.34 -29.51
N PRO A 30 11.18 15.90 -28.31
CA PRO A 30 12.17 14.83 -28.19
C PRO A 30 11.72 13.70 -27.25
N LYS A 31 12.28 12.50 -27.45
CA LYS A 31 12.13 11.32 -26.59
C LYS A 31 12.19 11.72 -25.11
N SER A 32 11.06 11.65 -24.42
CA SER A 32 11.01 11.71 -22.95
C SER A 32 11.75 10.51 -22.40
N VAL A 33 12.94 10.78 -21.87
CA VAL A 33 13.57 9.99 -20.82
C VAL A 33 12.68 10.09 -19.57
N VAL A 34 11.75 9.15 -19.41
CA VAL A 34 11.11 8.89 -18.10
C VAL A 34 11.52 7.49 -17.65
N GLY A 35 12.79 7.38 -17.28
CA GLY A 35 13.34 6.15 -16.71
C GLY A 35 13.17 6.14 -15.19
N GLY A 36 12.21 5.37 -14.69
CA GLY A 36 12.39 4.54 -13.48
C GLY A 36 12.23 5.18 -12.10
N GLY A 37 11.17 5.95 -11.83
CA GLY A 37 10.90 6.43 -10.45
C GLY A 37 9.43 6.51 -10.03
N SER A 38 8.48 6.37 -10.96
CA SER A 38 7.05 6.56 -10.68
C SER A 38 6.28 5.25 -10.49
N SER A 39 6.77 4.12 -11.00
CA SER A 39 6.11 2.81 -10.86
C SER A 39 6.29 2.26 -9.45
N GLU A 40 7.54 2.13 -8.98
CA GLU A 40 7.87 1.49 -7.70
C GLU A 40 7.28 2.23 -6.49
N PHE A 41 7.30 3.57 -6.51
CA PHE A 41 6.68 4.37 -5.46
C PHE A 41 5.16 4.16 -5.42
N ASN A 42 4.51 4.11 -6.58
CA ASN A 42 3.07 3.95 -6.66
C ASN A 42 2.62 2.54 -6.27
N GLU A 43 3.41 1.52 -6.63
CA GLU A 43 3.20 0.12 -6.26
C GLU A 43 3.34 -0.09 -4.75
N ARG A 44 4.35 0.51 -4.11
CA ARG A 44 4.50 0.45 -2.64
C ARG A 44 3.39 1.17 -1.88
N GLN A 45 2.93 2.31 -2.39
CA GLN A 45 1.82 3.05 -1.78
C GLN A 45 0.50 2.29 -1.93
N GLN A 46 0.27 1.68 -3.09
CA GLN A 46 -0.88 0.80 -3.31
C GLN A 46 -0.84 -0.42 -2.38
N LEU A 47 0.32 -1.08 -2.27
CA LEU A 47 0.50 -2.22 -1.36
C LEU A 47 0.23 -1.84 0.09
N LYS A 48 0.72 -0.68 0.53
CA LYS A 48 0.43 -0.16 1.87
C LYS A 48 -1.07 0.04 2.08
N SER A 49 -1.78 0.62 1.11
CA SER A 49 -3.23 0.81 1.18
C SER A 49 -3.97 -0.53 1.23
N ASP A 50 -3.56 -1.48 0.39
CA ASP A 50 -4.14 -2.81 0.29
C ASP A 50 -3.95 -3.59 1.60
N LEU A 51 -2.77 -3.51 2.22
CA LEU A 51 -2.47 -4.13 3.51
C LEU A 51 -3.21 -3.46 4.67
N GLN A 52 -3.37 -2.14 4.62
CA GLN A 52 -4.14 -1.41 5.64
C GLN A 52 -5.63 -1.79 5.59
N GLU A 53 -6.19 -2.02 4.41
CA GLU A 53 -7.55 -2.54 4.24
C GLU A 53 -7.69 -3.94 4.86
N VAL A 54 -6.76 -4.84 4.54
CA VAL A 54 -6.70 -6.20 5.12
C VAL A 54 -6.59 -6.16 6.64
N GLN A 55 -5.74 -5.27 7.16
CA GLN A 55 -5.58 -5.11 8.61
C GLN A 55 -6.86 -4.63 9.28
N ASN A 56 -7.59 -3.70 8.67
CA ASN A 56 -8.87 -3.22 9.19
C ASN A 56 -9.93 -4.32 9.22
N ILE A 57 -9.97 -5.19 8.21
CA ILE A 57 -10.85 -6.36 8.19
C ILE A 57 -10.52 -7.29 9.37
N LEU A 58 -9.25 -7.62 9.56
CA LEU A 58 -8.80 -8.49 10.65
C LEU A 58 -9.03 -7.88 12.04
N PHE A 59 -8.80 -6.57 12.18
CA PHE A 59 -9.07 -5.85 13.43
C PHE A 59 -10.56 -5.90 13.79
N THR A 60 -11.44 -5.63 12.81
CA THR A 60 -12.90 -5.70 13.02
C THR A 60 -13.32 -7.11 13.39
N LEU A 61 -12.79 -8.11 12.69
CA LEU A 61 -13.08 -9.52 12.93
C LEU A 61 -12.69 -9.96 14.35
N ARG A 62 -11.52 -9.55 14.84
CA ARG A 62 -11.08 -9.86 16.22
C ARG A 62 -11.84 -9.08 17.28
N THR A 63 -12.28 -7.87 16.96
CA THR A 63 -13.13 -7.08 17.85
C THR A 63 -14.49 -7.75 18.04
N GLU A 64 -15.06 -8.31 16.97
CA GLU A 64 -16.33 -9.05 17.03
C GLU A 64 -16.18 -10.46 17.60
N LYS A 65 -15.04 -11.12 17.32
CA LYS A 65 -14.76 -12.51 17.71
C LYS A 65 -13.32 -12.66 18.22
N PRO A 66 -13.07 -12.40 19.51
CA PRO A 66 -11.72 -12.47 20.08
C PRO A 66 -11.12 -13.89 20.10
N ASP A 67 -11.95 -14.94 20.16
CA ASP A 67 -11.52 -16.36 20.15
C ASP A 67 -11.55 -17.00 18.76
N ILE A 68 -11.55 -16.21 17.69
CA ILE A 68 -11.53 -16.75 16.33
C ILE A 68 -10.21 -17.49 16.06
N SER A 69 -10.28 -18.68 15.47
CA SER A 69 -9.07 -19.43 15.10
C SER A 69 -8.43 -18.85 13.83
N GLN A 70 -7.11 -18.99 13.69
CA GLN A 70 -6.38 -18.51 12.51
C GLN A 70 -6.97 -19.04 11.18
N SER A 71 -7.38 -20.31 11.12
CA SER A 71 -8.02 -20.87 9.93
C SER A 71 -9.34 -20.19 9.57
N GLN A 72 -10.12 -19.78 10.57
CA GLN A 72 -11.36 -19.03 10.39
C GLN A 72 -11.08 -17.57 10.02
N GLU A 73 -10.02 -16.97 10.58
CA GLU A 73 -9.58 -15.64 10.16
C GLU A 73 -9.21 -15.62 8.68
N VAL A 74 -8.42 -16.59 8.20
CA VAL A 74 -8.05 -16.72 6.78
C VAL A 74 -9.29 -16.90 5.90
N ALA A 75 -10.21 -17.78 6.29
CA ALA A 75 -11.43 -18.03 5.52
C ALA A 75 -12.35 -16.80 5.47
N LYS A 76 -12.43 -16.04 6.57
CA LYS A 76 -13.17 -14.78 6.64
C LYS A 76 -12.50 -13.71 5.81
N LEU A 77 -11.20 -13.51 5.97
CA LEU A 77 -10.43 -12.55 5.19
C LEU A 77 -10.57 -12.82 3.69
N THR A 78 -10.48 -14.07 3.26
CA THR A 78 -10.68 -14.48 1.86
C THR A 78 -12.08 -14.14 1.33
N ARG A 79 -13.10 -14.16 2.19
CA ARG A 79 -14.48 -13.80 1.83
C ARG A 79 -14.70 -12.29 1.76
N GLU A 80 -14.10 -11.55 2.69
CA GLU A 80 -14.25 -10.10 2.81
C GLU A 80 -13.36 -9.33 1.81
N THR A 81 -12.24 -9.93 1.39
CA THR A 81 -11.35 -9.37 0.36
C THR A 81 -11.87 -9.65 -1.05
N SER A 82 -11.74 -8.65 -1.92
CA SER A 82 -12.08 -8.80 -3.34
C SER A 82 -11.00 -9.58 -4.11
N LYS A 83 -11.39 -10.31 -5.17
CA LYS A 83 -10.42 -11.01 -6.04
C LYS A 83 -9.29 -10.11 -6.58
N PRO A 84 -9.55 -8.88 -7.05
CA PRO A 84 -8.48 -7.99 -7.51
C PRO A 84 -7.47 -7.63 -6.40
N LEU A 85 -7.95 -7.48 -5.16
CA LEU A 85 -7.09 -7.22 -4.01
C LEU A 85 -6.21 -8.45 -3.69
N GLN A 86 -6.80 -9.64 -3.73
CA GLN A 86 -6.07 -10.90 -3.54
C GLN A 86 -4.95 -11.04 -4.59
N GLU A 87 -5.23 -10.81 -5.86
CA GLU A 87 -4.24 -10.86 -6.94
C GLU A 87 -3.09 -9.87 -6.74
N ARG A 88 -3.38 -8.64 -6.30
CA ARG A 88 -2.34 -7.64 -6.00
C ARG A 88 -1.43 -8.07 -4.86
N LEU A 89 -2.02 -8.63 -3.80
CA LEU A 89 -1.28 -9.11 -2.65
C LEU A 89 -0.43 -10.34 -3.00
N ILE A 90 -0.94 -11.26 -3.82
CA ILE A 90 -0.17 -12.40 -4.36
C ILE A 90 1.02 -11.88 -5.19
N ASN A 91 0.76 -10.97 -6.13
CA ASN A 91 1.82 -10.41 -6.99
C ASN A 91 2.89 -9.68 -6.17
N ALA A 92 2.49 -8.87 -5.19
CA ALA A 92 3.41 -8.21 -4.28
C ALA A 92 4.23 -9.20 -3.44
N PHE A 93 3.58 -10.27 -2.94
CA PHE A 93 4.24 -11.31 -2.17
C PHE A 93 5.27 -12.09 -2.99
N VAL A 94 4.90 -12.52 -4.20
CA VAL A 94 5.78 -13.25 -5.14
C VAL A 94 6.94 -12.38 -5.63
N ALA A 95 6.73 -11.06 -5.79
CA ALA A 95 7.79 -10.11 -6.14
C ALA A 95 8.82 -9.85 -5.01
N GLY A 96 8.79 -10.63 -3.93
CA GLY A 96 9.69 -10.48 -2.77
C GLY A 96 9.14 -9.54 -1.70
N GLY A 97 7.87 -9.15 -1.77
CA GLY A 97 7.21 -8.24 -0.83
C GLY A 97 6.88 -8.84 0.53
N LYS A 98 7.35 -10.05 0.86
CA LYS A 98 7.14 -10.65 2.19
C LYS A 98 7.64 -9.73 3.31
N THR A 99 8.82 -9.15 3.16
CA THR A 99 9.37 -8.19 4.11
C THR A 99 8.54 -6.91 4.18
N ALA A 100 8.01 -6.42 3.05
CA ALA A 100 7.12 -5.27 3.05
C ALA A 100 5.82 -5.57 3.82
N ILE A 101 5.27 -6.78 3.68
CA ILE A 101 4.08 -7.22 4.43
C ILE A 101 4.37 -7.28 5.93
N GLU A 102 5.54 -7.78 6.33
CA GLU A 102 6.01 -7.80 7.72
C GLU A 102 6.26 -6.39 8.30
N GLU A 103 6.70 -5.43 7.48
CA GLU A 103 6.92 -4.04 7.88
C GLU A 103 5.62 -3.23 8.04
N PHE A 104 4.62 -3.52 7.21
CA PHE A 104 3.37 -2.75 7.19
C PHE A 104 2.29 -3.28 8.13
N LEU A 105 2.31 -4.58 8.44
CA LEU A 105 1.31 -5.20 9.31
C LEU A 105 1.83 -5.36 10.74
N ASP A 106 0.94 -5.18 11.71
CA ASP A 106 1.24 -5.58 13.08
C ASP A 106 1.43 -7.10 13.17
N ILE A 107 2.41 -7.53 14.00
CA ILE A 107 2.78 -8.92 14.29
C ILE A 107 1.58 -9.89 14.39
N PRO A 108 0.48 -9.59 15.14
CA PRO A 108 -0.68 -10.47 15.22
C PRO A 108 -1.36 -10.82 13.88
N TYR A 109 -1.21 -9.98 12.85
CA TYR A 109 -1.87 -10.11 11.55
C TYR A 109 -0.96 -10.69 10.47
N VAL A 110 0.36 -10.52 10.60
CA VAL A 110 1.34 -11.01 9.61
C VAL A 110 1.12 -12.49 9.28
N ASN A 111 1.03 -13.35 10.29
CA ASN A 111 0.87 -14.80 10.09
C ASN A 111 -0.44 -15.16 9.37
N VAL A 112 -1.50 -14.42 9.63
CA VAL A 112 -2.83 -14.65 9.06
C VAL A 112 -2.84 -14.20 7.60
N VAL A 113 -2.27 -13.03 7.32
CA VAL A 113 -2.22 -12.47 5.95
C VAL A 113 -1.29 -13.30 5.06
N VAL A 114 -0.12 -13.71 5.57
CA VAL A 114 0.80 -14.59 4.83
C VAL A 114 0.11 -15.92 4.52
N ALA A 115 -0.52 -16.57 5.51
CA ALA A 115 -1.24 -17.82 5.29
C ALA A 115 -2.41 -17.67 4.30
N ALA A 116 -3.09 -16.52 4.30
CA ALA A 116 -4.15 -16.22 3.33
C ALA A 116 -3.59 -16.09 1.91
N ILE A 117 -2.52 -15.31 1.72
CA ILE A 117 -1.87 -15.12 0.42
C ILE A 117 -1.31 -16.45 -0.12
N GLU A 118 -0.67 -17.25 0.73
CA GLU A 118 -0.21 -18.59 0.37
C GLU A 118 -1.37 -19.49 -0.06
N GLY A 119 -2.51 -19.41 0.63
CA GLY A 119 -3.72 -20.15 0.27
C GLY A 119 -4.37 -19.69 -1.05
N TRP A 120 -4.22 -18.41 -1.44
CA TRP A 120 -4.73 -17.91 -2.71
C TRP A 120 -3.83 -18.22 -3.91
N ASN A 121 -2.52 -18.41 -3.67
CA ASN A 121 -1.53 -18.74 -4.70
C ASN A 121 -1.44 -20.25 -5.01
N SER A 122 -2.35 -21.07 -4.47
CA SER A 122 -2.33 -22.54 -4.58
C SER A 122 -3.23 -23.12 -5.67
#